data_AF-A0ABD2ZKZ7-F1
#
_entry.id   AF-A0ABD2ZKZ7-F1
#
_cell.length_a   1.000
_cell.length_b   1.000
_cell.length_c   1.000
_cell.angle_alpha   90.00
_cell.angle_beta   90.00
_cell.angle_gamma   90.00
#
_symmetry.space_group_name_H-M   'P 1'
#
loop_
_entity.id
_entity.type
_entity.pdbx_description
1 polymer ?
#
loop_
_entity_poly.entity_id
_entity_poly.type
_entity_poly.pdbx_seq_one_letter_code
_entity_poly.pdbx_strand_id
1 'polypeptide(L)'
;SRLTYVSNSRGMASQFSTVATIVIVSRVKLPVSSVHAFIGALVGVGLADQPRNVNWKLLVKFLIGWITTIVFCSTVAYGIYSASVHTPAYVVP
;
A
#
# COMPACT_ATOMS: atom_id res chain seq x y z
N SER A 1 7.16 -11.84 -12.10
CA SER A 1 6.93 -10.62 -12.90
C SER A 1 7.43 -9.41 -12.14
N ARG A 2 8.21 -8.52 -12.78
CA ARG A 2 8.64 -7.24 -12.17
C ARG A 2 7.76 -6.09 -12.67
N LEU A 3 7.62 -5.03 -11.86
CA LEU A 3 6.78 -3.87 -12.15
C LEU A 3 7.41 -2.92 -13.19
N THR A 4 8.72 -2.74 -13.11
CA THR A 4 9.54 -1.98 -14.07
C THR A 4 10.93 -2.60 -14.14
N TYR A 5 11.72 -2.24 -15.16
CA TYR A 5 13.13 -2.61 -15.23
C TYR A 5 13.93 -1.76 -14.24
N VAL A 6 14.54 -2.42 -13.24
CA VAL A 6 15.29 -1.74 -12.18
C VAL A 6 16.79 -1.99 -12.38
N SER A 7 17.51 -0.97 -12.84
CA SER A 7 18.97 -0.90 -12.73
C SER A 7 19.37 -0.33 -11.36
N ASN A 8 20.64 -0.48 -10.93
CA ASN A 8 21.12 0.04 -9.64
C ASN A 8 20.79 1.54 -9.45
N SER A 9 21.01 2.36 -10.47
CA SER A 9 20.69 3.79 -10.45
C SER A 9 19.19 4.06 -10.26
N ARG A 10 18.32 3.31 -10.96
CA ARG A 10 16.86 3.42 -10.86
C ARG A 10 16.34 2.95 -9.50
N GLY A 11 16.90 1.87 -8.98
CA GLY A 11 16.58 1.34 -7.66
C GLY A 11 16.95 2.34 -6.56
N MET A 12 18.14 2.94 -6.65
CA MET A 12 18.56 4.00 -5.73
C MET A 12 17.63 5.21 -5.82
N ALA A 13 17.35 5.73 -7.02
CA ALA A 13 16.45 6.86 -7.23
C ALA A 13 15.04 6.63 -6.64
N SER A 14 14.45 5.44 -6.88
CA SER A 14 13.13 5.10 -6.31
C SER A 14 13.14 5.07 -4.78
N GLN A 15 14.21 4.56 -4.16
CA GLN A 15 14.33 4.48 -2.70
C GLN A 15 14.52 5.86 -2.09
N PHE A 16 15.37 6.71 -2.67
CA PHE A 16 15.53 8.10 -2.21
C PHE A 16 14.21 8.87 -2.29
N SER A 17 13.46 8.76 -3.39
CA SER A 17 12.15 9.39 -3.53
C SER A 17 11.15 8.88 -2.49
N THR A 18 11.14 7.57 -2.24
CA THR A 18 10.28 6.93 -1.23
C THR A 18 10.61 7.44 0.17
N VAL A 19 11.90 7.44 0.54
CA VAL A 19 12.35 7.91 1.87
C VAL A 19 12.08 9.39 2.04
N ALA A 20 12.37 10.22 1.04
CA ALA A 20 12.08 11.65 1.08
C ALA A 20 10.60 11.91 1.35
N THR A 21 9.71 11.19 0.63
CA THR A 21 8.26 11.30 0.82
C THR A 21 7.84 10.86 2.22
N ILE A 22 8.32 9.71 2.69
CA ILE A 22 7.99 9.19 4.02
C ILE A 22 8.49 10.15 5.11
N VAL A 23 9.70 10.70 4.99
CA VAL A 23 10.24 11.67 5.94
C VAL A 23 9.38 12.92 6.01
N ILE A 24 8.96 13.46 4.85
CA ILE A 24 8.06 14.63 4.80
C ILE A 24 6.74 14.31 5.50
N VAL A 25 6.09 13.20 5.15
CA VAL A 25 4.78 12.86 5.71
C VAL A 25 4.88 12.47 7.20
N SER A 26 6.00 11.92 7.63
CA SER A 26 6.25 11.62 9.04
C SER A 26 6.22 12.88 9.91
N ARG A 27 6.60 14.05 9.36
CA ARG A 27 6.46 15.34 10.07
C ARG A 27 5.01 15.77 10.24
N VAL A 28 4.13 15.32 9.35
CA VAL A 28 2.69 15.59 9.38
C VAL A 28 1.94 14.60 10.29
N LYS A 29 2.64 13.62 10.90
CA LYS A 29 2.08 12.59 11.81
C LYS A 29 0.93 11.77 11.19
N LEU A 30 0.85 11.71 9.86
CA LEU A 30 -0.14 10.91 9.17
C LEU A 30 0.38 9.47 8.99
N PRO A 31 -0.42 8.44 9.30
CA PRO A 31 -0.04 7.06 9.04
C PRO A 31 -0.04 6.81 7.53
N VAL A 32 1.15 6.66 6.94
CA VAL A 32 1.32 6.34 5.51
C VAL A 32 1.92 4.96 5.31
N SER A 33 1.45 4.30 4.25
CA SER A 33 1.96 3.00 3.84
C SER A 33 3.23 3.16 3.00
N SER A 34 4.35 2.63 3.49
CA SER A 34 5.63 2.62 2.77
C SER A 34 5.58 1.83 1.46
N VAL A 35 4.73 0.79 1.38
CA VAL A 35 4.54 -0.02 0.18
C VAL A 35 3.91 0.81 -0.96
N HIS A 36 2.92 1.64 -0.64
CA HIS A 36 2.30 2.53 -1.62
C HIS A 36 3.28 3.60 -2.11
N ALA A 37 4.03 4.19 -1.19
CA ALA A 37 5.08 5.16 -1.55
C ALA A 37 6.15 4.53 -2.45
N PHE A 38 6.59 3.31 -2.15
CA PHE A 38 7.60 2.60 -2.94
C PHE A 38 7.10 2.21 -4.34
N ILE A 39 5.88 1.66 -4.44
CA ILE A 39 5.29 1.29 -5.73
C ILE A 39 5.04 2.55 -6.58
N GLY A 40 4.58 3.64 -5.97
CA GLY A 40 4.45 4.94 -6.63
C GLY A 40 5.78 5.46 -7.18
N ALA A 41 6.85 5.39 -6.37
CA ALA A 41 8.19 5.79 -6.80
C ALA A 41 8.73 4.91 -7.95
N LEU A 42 8.49 3.59 -7.91
CA LEU A 42 8.87 2.68 -9.01
C LEU A 42 8.11 2.99 -10.31
N VAL A 43 6.81 3.30 -10.22
CA VAL A 43 6.03 3.73 -11.37
C VAL A 43 6.56 5.06 -11.91
N GLY A 44 6.84 6.03 -11.04
CA GLY A 44 7.42 7.32 -11.42
C GLY A 44 8.76 7.19 -12.15
N VAL A 45 9.69 6.37 -11.62
CA VAL A 45 10.99 6.10 -12.28
C VAL A 45 10.79 5.36 -13.61
N GLY A 46 9.82 4.45 -13.71
CA GLY A 46 9.50 3.78 -14.96
C GLY A 46 8.90 4.71 -16.01
N LEU A 47 8.04 5.65 -15.59
CA LEU A 47 7.46 6.69 -16.45
C LEU A 47 8.49 7.69 -16.94
N ALA A 48 9.48 8.03 -16.11
CA ALA A 48 10.57 8.95 -16.47
C ALA A 48 11.49 8.40 -17.57
N ASP A 49 11.56 7.07 -17.73
CA ASP A 49 12.28 6.42 -18.82
C ASP A 49 11.36 6.29 -20.04
N GLN A 50 10.40 5.35 -19.99
CA GLN A 50 9.37 5.18 -21.00
C GLN A 50 8.11 4.57 -20.39
N PRO A 51 6.90 5.10 -20.65
CA PRO A 51 5.66 4.56 -20.11
C PRO A 51 5.38 3.09 -20.46
N ARG A 52 6.00 2.58 -21.53
CA ARG A 52 5.91 1.19 -21.97
C ARG A 52 6.73 0.21 -21.11
N ASN A 53 7.71 0.70 -20.36
CA ASN A 53 8.52 -0.11 -19.45
C ASN A 53 7.80 -0.45 -18.14
N VAL A 54 6.64 0.16 -17.88
CA VAL A 54 5.80 -0.12 -16.71
C VAL A 54 4.81 -1.24 -17.01
N ASN A 55 4.79 -2.26 -16.15
CA ASN A 55 3.81 -3.34 -16.22
C ASN A 55 2.48 -2.93 -15.60
N TRP A 56 1.63 -2.27 -16.40
CA TRP A 56 0.31 -1.79 -16.00
C TRP A 56 -0.62 -2.90 -15.51
N LYS A 57 -0.56 -4.09 -16.11
CA LYS A 57 -1.36 -5.24 -15.65
C LYS A 57 -0.99 -5.65 -14.23
N LEU A 58 0.29 -5.62 -13.88
CA LEU A 58 0.75 -5.92 -12.52
C LEU A 58 0.37 -4.81 -11.54
N LEU A 59 0.47 -3.54 -11.95
CA LEU A 59 0.03 -2.41 -11.12
C LEU A 59 -1.45 -2.52 -10.75
N VAL A 60 -2.31 -2.81 -11.73
CA VAL A 60 -3.75 -2.99 -11.51
C VAL A 60 -4.02 -4.16 -10.57
N LYS A 61 -3.27 -5.27 -10.66
CA LYS A 61 -3.39 -6.38 -9.71
C LYS A 61 -3.08 -5.95 -8.26
N PHE A 62 -2.09 -5.08 -8.05
CA PHE A 62 -1.82 -4.53 -6.72
C PHE A 62 -2.97 -3.65 -6.23
N LEU A 63 -3.50 -2.76 -7.09
CA LEU A 63 -4.63 -1.90 -6.75
C LEU A 63 -5.87 -2.71 -6.35
N ILE A 64 -6.21 -3.74 -7.13
CA ILE A 64 -7.31 -4.65 -6.81
C ILE A 64 -7.03 -5.36 -5.48
N GLY A 65 -5.80 -5.84 -5.27
CA GLY A 65 -5.39 -6.46 -4.01
C GLY A 65 -5.62 -5.56 -2.80
N TRP A 66 -5.24 -4.27 -2.88
CA TRP A 66 -5.45 -3.31 -1.80
C TRP A 66 -6.92 -3.08 -1.48
N ILE A 67 -7.77 -2.95 -2.50
CA ILE A 67 -9.22 -2.80 -2.31
C ILE A 67 -9.80 -4.07 -1.67
N THR A 68 -9.43 -5.25 -2.17
CA THR A 68 -9.88 -6.53 -1.63
C THR A 68 -9.47 -6.71 -0.16
N THR A 69 -8.26 -6.27 0.22
CA THR A 69 -7.83 -6.34 1.63
C THR A 69 -8.69 -5.47 2.54
N ILE A 70 -9.10 -4.28 2.09
CA ILE A 70 -9.99 -3.41 2.88
C ILE A 70 -11.35 -4.10 3.05
N VAL A 71 -11.95 -4.59 1.97
CA VAL A 71 -13.26 -5.26 2.00
C VAL A 71 -13.22 -6.48 2.94
N PHE A 72 -12.18 -7.29 2.85
CA PHE A 72 -12.00 -8.46 3.70
C PHE A 72 -11.85 -8.06 5.18
N CYS A 73 -10.95 -7.13 5.49
CA CYS A 73 -10.76 -6.65 6.86
C CYS A 73 -12.03 -6.04 7.45
N SER A 74 -12.75 -5.21 6.67
CA SER A 74 -14.01 -4.60 7.10
C SER A 74 -15.09 -5.66 7.36
N THR A 75 -15.21 -6.67 6.51
CA THR A 75 -16.21 -7.73 6.65
C THR A 75 -15.95 -8.56 7.91
N VAL A 76 -14.69 -8.94 8.13
CA VAL A 76 -14.29 -9.71 9.32
C VAL A 76 -14.49 -8.89 10.60
N ALA A 77 -14.05 -7.62 10.60
CA ALA A 77 -14.23 -6.74 11.76
C ALA A 77 -15.71 -6.54 12.11
N TYR A 78 -16.57 -6.35 11.11
CA TYR A 78 -18.01 -6.24 11.30
C TYR A 78 -18.60 -7.53 11.90
N GLY A 79 -18.21 -8.70 11.37
CA GLY A 79 -18.66 -10.00 11.88
C GLY A 79 -18.31 -10.20 13.35
N ILE A 80 -17.07 -9.88 13.74
CA ILE A 80 -16.62 -9.97 15.13
C ILE A 80 -17.40 -8.99 16.02
N TYR A 81 -17.49 -7.72 15.62
CA TYR A 81 -18.20 -6.69 16.40
C TYR A 81 -19.67 -7.05 16.60
N SER A 82 -20.35 -7.51 15.56
CA SER A 82 -21.74 -7.97 15.65
C SER A 82 -21.90 -9.13 16.64
N ALA A 83 -20.99 -10.10 16.62
CA ALA A 83 -21.03 -11.23 17.57
C ALA A 83 -20.76 -10.77 19.03
N SER A 84 -19.86 -9.82 19.24
CA SER A 84 -19.56 -9.25 20.57
C SER A 84 -20.75 -8.49 21.16
N VAL A 85 -21.54 -7.79 20.32
CA VAL A 85 -22.71 -7.03 20.78
C VAL A 85 -23.92 -7.93 21.09
N HIS A 86 -24.05 -9.08 20.42
CA HIS A 86 -25.16 -10.02 20.64
C HIS A 86 -24.86 -11.10 21.69
N THR A 87 -23.62 -11.22 22.15
CA THR A 87 -23.29 -12.10 23.28
C THR A 87 -23.61 -11.35 24.58
N PRO A 88 -24.52 -11.83 25.45
CA PRO A 88 -24.80 -11.15 26.71
C PRO A 88 -23.50 -11.11 27.53
N ALA A 89 -22.98 -9.91 27.75
CA ALA A 89 -21.82 -9.71 28.60
C ALA A 89 -22.16 -10.27 29.99
N TYR A 90 -21.50 -11.36 30.39
CA TYR A 90 -21.41 -11.70 31.79
C TYR A 90 -20.68 -10.55 32.47
N VAL A 91 -21.46 -9.66 33.11
CA VAL A 91 -20.99 -8.68 34.08
C VAL A 91 -20.13 -9.45 35.08
N VAL A 92 -18.81 -9.26 34.99
CA VAL A 92 -17.89 -9.68 36.03
C VAL A 92 -18.23 -8.84 37.28
N PRO A 93 -18.45 -9.48 38.45
CA PRO A 93 -18.96 -8.81 39.66
C PRO A 93 -18.00 -7.77 40.22
#